data_AF-A0A7G7BKI6-F1
#
_entry.id   AF-A0A7G7BKI6-F1
#
_cell.length_a   1.000
_cell.length_b   1.000
_cell.length_c   1.000
_cell.angle_alpha   90.00
_cell.angle_beta   90.00
_cell.angle_gamma   90.00
#
_symmetry.space_group_name_H-M   'P 1'
#
loop_
_entity.id
_entity.type
_entity.pdbx_description
1 polymer ?
#
loop_
_entity_poly.entity_id
_entity_poly.type
_entity_poly.pdbx_seq_one_letter_code
_entity_poly.pdbx_strand_id
1 'polypeptide(L)'
;MSLDGVHYICDIWETRQTGSLQADGRPRGARLLARRCLRQDRLVDLTLTGLDAAELRNGPACTEFEDTAHGPVQVAPSGGICATDEPLLTRAAIGEGQADWTVFAYLAPEWFRLRAARPYRQLRHAAWVALPTPTSGSARFRSLMRELKALKSYHGAVVGGAPPVTRVQFLHADEQTVERDYVAALSSMERYGEEPWTSAG
;
A
#
# COMPACT_ATOMS: atom_id res chain seq x y z
N MET A 1 -13.11 -6.58 -2.24
CA MET A 1 -14.13 -6.95 -1.25
C MET A 1 -15.34 -7.49 -1.99
N SER A 2 -15.93 -8.58 -1.51
CA SER A 2 -17.05 -9.26 -2.19
C SER A 2 -18.24 -9.44 -1.24
N LEU A 3 -19.46 -9.33 -1.77
CA LEU A 3 -20.70 -9.68 -1.08
C LEU A 3 -21.68 -10.31 -2.08
N ASP A 4 -22.03 -11.58 -1.89
CA ASP A 4 -22.92 -12.37 -2.77
C ASP A 4 -22.48 -12.41 -4.25
N GLY A 5 -21.20 -12.19 -4.55
CA GLY A 5 -20.65 -12.05 -5.90
C GLY A 5 -20.64 -10.61 -6.44
N VAL A 6 -21.11 -9.62 -5.67
CA VAL A 6 -20.86 -8.21 -5.98
C VAL A 6 -19.48 -7.83 -5.48
N HIS A 7 -18.59 -7.47 -6.41
CA HIS A 7 -17.21 -7.12 -6.11
C HIS A 7 -16.98 -5.61 -6.10
N TYR A 8 -16.22 -5.14 -5.12
CA TYR A 8 -15.74 -3.78 -5.00
C TYR A 8 -14.22 -3.73 -4.86
N ILE A 9 -13.58 -2.90 -5.67
CA ILE A 9 -12.15 -2.58 -5.57
C ILE A 9 -11.98 -1.49 -4.52
N CYS A 10 -11.40 -1.84 -3.37
CA CYS A 10 -11.22 -0.92 -2.25
C CYS A 10 -10.14 0.11 -2.52
N ASP A 11 -9.00 -0.35 -3.02
CA ASP A 11 -7.82 0.45 -3.31
C ASP A 11 -6.94 -0.30 -4.33
N ILE A 12 -5.95 0.39 -4.89
CA ILE A 12 -4.92 -0.20 -5.76
C ILE A 12 -3.60 0.42 -5.35
N TRP A 13 -2.62 -0.40 -4.97
CA TRP A 13 -1.29 0.06 -4.59
C TRP A 13 -0.24 -0.44 -5.59
N GLU A 14 0.64 0.44 -6.02
CA GLU A 14 1.89 0.05 -6.69
C GLU A 14 2.97 -0.11 -5.63
N THR A 15 3.46 -1.33 -5.48
CA THR A 15 4.61 -1.62 -4.61
C THR A 15 5.90 -1.42 -5.37
N ARG A 16 6.91 -0.82 -4.74
CA ARG A 16 8.28 -0.83 -5.25
C ARG A 16 9.18 -1.68 -4.37
N GLN A 17 10.01 -2.46 -5.05
CA GLN A 17 11.19 -3.11 -4.50
C GLN A 17 12.38 -2.26 -4.93
N THR A 18 13.11 -1.66 -3.99
CA THR A 18 14.40 -1.01 -4.28
C THR A 18 15.54 -1.83 -3.69
N GLY A 19 16.60 -2.07 -4.46
CA GLY A 19 17.76 -2.86 -4.03
C GLY A 19 17.45 -4.33 -3.73
N SER A 20 18.20 -4.94 -2.81
CA SER A 20 17.92 -6.29 -2.31
C SER A 20 16.64 -6.32 -1.46
N LEU A 21 15.88 -7.42 -1.55
CA LEU A 21 14.67 -7.66 -0.76
C LEU A 21 14.91 -7.26 0.71
N GLN A 22 13.86 -6.80 1.41
CA GLN A 22 13.89 -6.96 2.86
C GLN A 22 14.17 -8.45 3.16
N ALA A 23 14.86 -8.77 4.25
CA ALA A 23 15.24 -10.15 4.55
C ALA A 23 14.01 -11.11 4.60
N ASP A 24 12.80 -10.56 4.72
CA ASP A 24 11.51 -11.25 4.75
C ASP A 24 10.69 -11.15 3.45
N GLY A 25 11.25 -10.57 2.36
CA GLY A 25 10.59 -10.45 1.05
C GLY A 25 9.56 -9.33 0.92
N ARG A 26 9.33 -8.50 1.95
CA ARG A 26 8.31 -7.45 1.91
C ARG A 26 8.72 -6.22 1.08
N PRO A 27 7.75 -5.53 0.44
CA PRO A 27 8.02 -4.32 -0.31
C PRO A 27 8.57 -3.20 0.57
N ARG A 28 9.56 -2.47 0.02
CA ARG A 28 10.20 -1.34 0.70
C ARG A 28 9.41 -0.05 0.58
N GLY A 29 8.46 0.01 -0.33
CA GLY A 29 7.51 1.11 -0.39
C GLY A 29 6.31 0.77 -1.26
N ALA A 30 5.25 1.56 -1.10
CA ALA A 30 4.12 1.52 -2.01
C ALA A 30 3.49 2.90 -2.15
N ARG A 31 2.82 3.12 -3.28
CA ARG A 31 2.02 4.33 -3.53
C ARG A 31 0.62 3.94 -3.96
N LEU A 32 -0.36 4.70 -3.48
CA LEU A 32 -1.75 4.52 -3.84
C LEU A 32 -1.97 5.05 -5.26
N LEU A 33 -2.61 4.23 -6.10
CA LEU A 33 -2.94 4.59 -7.47
C LEU A 33 -4.37 5.13 -7.56
N ALA A 34 -4.61 5.94 -8.59
CA ALA A 34 -5.97 6.29 -8.97
C ALA A 34 -6.72 5.05 -9.47
N ARG A 35 -8.04 4.99 -9.21
CA ARG A 35 -8.87 3.88 -9.69
C ARG A 35 -8.91 3.77 -11.21
N ARG A 36 -8.85 4.90 -11.92
CA ARG A 36 -9.10 4.95 -13.37
C ARG A 36 -7.87 5.37 -14.14
N CYS A 37 -7.38 4.43 -14.95
CA CYS A 37 -6.59 4.65 -16.16
C CYS A 37 -6.62 3.34 -16.95
N LEU A 38 -6.21 3.37 -18.23
CA LEU A 38 -6.20 2.19 -19.10
C LEU A 38 -5.54 0.97 -18.45
N ARG A 39 -4.46 1.17 -17.70
CA ARG A 39 -3.77 0.09 -16.99
C ARG A 39 -4.58 -0.44 -15.80
N GLN A 40 -5.05 0.42 -14.90
CA GLN A 40 -5.82 -0.06 -13.73
C GLN A 40 -7.15 -0.65 -14.13
N ASP A 41 -7.82 -0.15 -15.18
CA ASP A 41 -9.07 -0.74 -15.65
C ASP A 41 -8.86 -2.19 -16.10
N ARG A 42 -7.79 -2.47 -16.85
CA ARG A 42 -7.42 -3.86 -17.21
C ARG A 42 -7.11 -4.74 -16.01
N LEU A 43 -6.33 -4.24 -15.05
CA LEU A 43 -5.99 -4.99 -13.83
C LEU A 43 -7.23 -5.29 -12.99
N VAL A 44 -8.18 -4.35 -12.95
CA VAL A 44 -9.45 -4.56 -12.27
C VAL A 44 -10.29 -5.60 -12.99
N ASP A 45 -10.41 -5.55 -14.31
CA ASP A 45 -11.18 -6.55 -15.06
C ASP A 45 -10.63 -7.98 -14.84
N LEU A 46 -9.30 -8.12 -14.84
CA LEU A 46 -8.63 -9.38 -14.50
C LEU A 46 -8.91 -9.80 -13.05
N THR A 47 -8.83 -8.86 -12.11
CA THR A 47 -9.14 -9.11 -10.70
C THR A 47 -10.56 -9.62 -10.52
N LEU A 48 -11.55 -8.94 -11.10
CA LEU A 48 -12.96 -9.29 -10.98
C LEU A 48 -13.23 -10.68 -11.58
N THR A 49 -12.73 -10.93 -12.79
CA THR A 49 -12.86 -12.24 -13.45
C THR A 49 -12.17 -13.35 -12.63
N GLY A 50 -11.02 -13.05 -12.03
CA GLY A 50 -10.32 -13.99 -11.16
C GLY A 50 -11.06 -14.30 -9.86
N LEU A 51 -11.73 -13.31 -9.26
CA LEU A 51 -12.55 -13.52 -8.06
C LEU A 51 -13.75 -14.42 -8.37
N ASP A 52 -14.42 -14.20 -9.50
CA ASP A 52 -15.51 -15.06 -9.98
C ASP A 52 -15.02 -16.49 -10.22
N ALA A 53 -13.90 -16.65 -10.93
CA ALA A 53 -13.33 -17.95 -11.25
C ALA A 53 -12.85 -18.73 -10.00
N ALA A 54 -12.39 -18.02 -8.97
CA ALA A 54 -11.99 -18.60 -7.69
C ALA A 54 -13.15 -18.80 -6.71
N GLU A 55 -14.39 -18.46 -7.11
CA GLU A 55 -15.59 -18.50 -6.27
C GLU A 55 -15.48 -17.67 -4.97
N LEU A 56 -14.66 -16.60 -4.98
CA LEU A 56 -14.46 -15.68 -3.86
C LEU A 56 -15.60 -14.65 -3.78
N ARG A 57 -16.79 -15.16 -3.49
CA ARG A 57 -18.06 -14.42 -3.54
C ARG A 57 -18.33 -13.54 -2.33
N ASN A 58 -17.66 -13.79 -1.21
CA ASN A 58 -17.87 -13.10 0.06
C ASN A 58 -16.55 -12.80 0.78
N GLY A 59 -16.47 -11.63 1.40
CA GLY A 59 -15.34 -11.24 2.24
C GLY A 59 -14.26 -10.44 1.50
N PRO A 60 -13.21 -10.03 2.24
CA PRO A 60 -12.07 -9.36 1.66
C PRO A 60 -11.28 -10.34 0.78
N ALA A 61 -10.69 -9.82 -0.28
CA ALA A 61 -9.80 -10.56 -1.15
C ALA A 61 -8.68 -9.64 -1.62
N CYS A 62 -7.50 -10.22 -1.80
CA CYS A 62 -6.32 -9.55 -2.30
C CYS A 62 -5.87 -10.18 -3.61
N THR A 63 -5.52 -9.33 -4.57
CA THR A 63 -4.94 -9.75 -5.84
C THR A 63 -3.63 -9.01 -6.03
N GLU A 64 -2.55 -9.76 -6.20
CA GLU A 64 -1.24 -9.23 -6.51
C GLU A 64 -0.95 -9.42 -7.99
N PHE A 65 -0.21 -8.47 -8.57
CA PHE A 65 0.25 -8.57 -9.95
C PHE A 65 1.76 -8.40 -9.97
N GLU A 66 2.42 -9.25 -10.75
CA GLU A 66 3.83 -9.13 -11.04
C GLU A 66 4.00 -8.57 -12.45
N ASP A 67 4.79 -7.50 -12.59
CA ASP A 67 5.11 -6.95 -13.91
C ASP A 67 6.17 -7.81 -14.60
N THR A 68 5.86 -8.28 -15.80
CA THR A 68 6.80 -9.02 -16.65
C THR A 68 7.10 -8.24 -17.94
N ALA A 69 8.09 -8.70 -18.71
CA ALA A 69 8.39 -8.16 -20.04
C ALA A 69 7.19 -8.23 -21.01
N HIS A 70 6.21 -9.11 -20.74
CA HIS A 70 5.01 -9.29 -21.55
C HIS A 70 3.76 -8.62 -20.95
N GLY A 71 3.92 -7.89 -19.84
CA GLY A 71 2.83 -7.24 -19.12
C GLY A 71 2.56 -7.86 -17.74
N PRO A 72 1.54 -7.36 -17.03
CA PRO A 72 1.22 -7.81 -15.68
C PRO A 72 0.66 -9.24 -15.70
N VAL A 73 1.23 -10.10 -14.85
CA VAL A 73 0.74 -11.45 -14.58
C VAL A 73 0.08 -11.46 -13.21
N GLN A 74 -1.15 -11.97 -13.14
CA GLN A 74 -1.90 -12.06 -11.89
C GLN A 74 -1.38 -13.21 -11.03
N VAL A 75 -1.03 -12.92 -9.78
CA VAL A 75 -0.95 -13.92 -8.72
C VAL A 75 -2.38 -14.20 -8.29
N ALA A 76 -2.76 -15.49 -8.26
CA ALA A 76 -4.13 -15.91 -7.98
C ALA A 76 -4.72 -15.16 -6.76
N PRO A 77 -5.99 -14.72 -6.84
CA PRO A 77 -6.59 -13.95 -5.76
C PRO A 77 -6.66 -14.81 -4.48
N SER A 78 -6.35 -14.19 -3.35
CA SER A 78 -6.43 -14.83 -2.03
C SER A 78 -7.53 -14.18 -1.20
N GLY A 79 -8.25 -15.00 -0.42
CA GLY A 79 -9.20 -14.50 0.57
C GLY A 79 -8.45 -13.88 1.75
N GLY A 80 -8.87 -12.68 2.17
CA GLY A 80 -8.24 -11.94 3.26
C GLY A 80 -7.95 -10.48 2.93
N ILE A 81 -7.52 -9.75 3.95
CA ILE A 81 -7.03 -8.38 3.82
C ILE A 81 -5.65 -8.39 3.18
N CYS A 82 -5.39 -7.46 2.25
CA CYS A 82 -4.09 -7.34 1.61
C CYS A 82 -2.98 -7.02 2.62
N ALA A 83 -1.80 -7.63 2.46
CA ALA A 83 -0.65 -7.36 3.32
C ALA A 83 -0.13 -5.92 3.21
N THR A 84 -0.42 -5.26 2.10
CA THR A 84 -0.13 -3.85 1.82
C THR A 84 -1.21 -2.89 2.32
N ASP A 85 -2.31 -3.40 2.91
CA ASP A 85 -3.35 -2.53 3.46
C ASP A 85 -2.78 -1.69 4.60
N GLU A 86 -2.98 -0.39 4.49
CA GLU A 86 -2.63 0.62 5.48
C GLU A 86 -3.94 1.31 5.89
N PRO A 87 -4.79 0.69 6.74
CA PRO A 87 -6.19 1.06 6.86
C PRO A 87 -6.41 2.54 7.14
N LEU A 88 -5.61 3.12 8.03
CA LEU A 88 -5.71 4.54 8.40
C LEU A 88 -5.22 5.46 7.28
N LEU A 89 -4.13 5.10 6.58
CA LEU A 89 -3.61 5.89 5.47
C LEU A 89 -4.54 5.84 4.26
N THR A 90 -5.03 4.64 3.90
CA THR A 90 -6.04 4.43 2.86
C THR A 90 -7.27 5.27 3.17
N ARG A 91 -7.82 5.17 4.38
CA ARG A 91 -8.98 5.97 4.81
C ARG A 91 -8.73 7.48 4.69
N ALA A 92 -7.54 7.95 5.08
CA ALA A 92 -7.18 9.38 4.95
C ALA A 92 -7.08 9.85 3.49
N ALA A 93 -6.73 8.94 2.56
CA ALA A 93 -6.52 9.19 1.15
C ALA A 93 -7.80 9.09 0.31
N ILE A 94 -8.67 8.11 0.58
CA ILE A 94 -9.85 7.80 -0.25
C ILE A 94 -11.17 7.71 0.52
N GLY A 95 -11.16 7.93 1.83
CA GLY A 95 -12.36 7.95 2.68
C GLY A 95 -12.74 6.60 3.28
N GLU A 96 -12.58 5.50 2.53
CA GLU A 96 -12.91 4.14 2.97
C GLU A 96 -11.86 3.12 2.49
N GLY A 97 -11.30 2.31 3.39
CA GLY A 97 -10.37 1.21 3.07
C GLY A 97 -11.02 -0.17 3.07
N GLN A 98 -10.23 -1.22 2.79
CA GLN A 98 -10.73 -2.60 2.73
C GLN A 98 -11.37 -3.08 4.05
N ALA A 99 -10.80 -2.69 5.20
CA ALA A 99 -11.38 -2.97 6.50
C ALA A 99 -12.78 -2.34 6.68
N ASP A 100 -12.96 -1.08 6.26
CA ASP A 100 -14.26 -0.39 6.33
C ASP A 100 -15.30 -1.11 5.47
N TRP A 101 -14.93 -1.47 4.24
CA TRP A 101 -15.78 -2.21 3.32
C TRP A 101 -16.13 -3.62 3.80
N THR A 102 -15.23 -4.25 4.56
CA THR A 102 -15.51 -5.52 5.24
C THR A 102 -16.62 -5.33 6.27
N VAL A 103 -16.51 -4.31 7.13
CA VAL A 103 -17.56 -3.98 8.11
C VAL A 103 -18.90 -3.67 7.44
N PHE A 104 -18.90 -2.89 6.34
CA PHE A 104 -20.14 -2.57 5.62
C PHE A 104 -20.82 -3.79 5.00
N ALA A 105 -20.06 -4.78 4.51
CA ALA A 105 -20.68 -5.99 3.98
C ALA A 105 -21.43 -6.79 5.06
N TYR A 106 -20.94 -6.78 6.31
CA TYR A 106 -21.60 -7.47 7.42
C TYR A 106 -22.73 -6.66 8.04
N LEU A 107 -22.55 -5.35 8.20
CA LEU A 107 -23.46 -4.51 8.98
C LEU A 107 -24.45 -3.69 8.12
N ALA A 108 -24.17 -3.51 6.83
CA ALA A 108 -24.97 -2.69 5.91
C ALA A 108 -24.94 -3.22 4.46
N PRO A 109 -25.39 -4.47 4.21
CA PRO A 109 -25.25 -5.13 2.92
C PRO A 109 -26.00 -4.42 1.77
N GLU A 110 -27.13 -3.76 2.04
CA GLU A 110 -27.85 -2.97 1.03
C GLU A 110 -27.05 -1.74 0.61
N TRP A 111 -26.42 -1.07 1.58
CA TRP A 111 -25.54 0.07 1.32
C TRP A 111 -24.31 -0.38 0.53
N PHE A 112 -23.72 -1.52 0.87
CA PHE A 112 -22.61 -2.11 0.14
C PHE A 112 -22.94 -2.24 -1.34
N ARG A 113 -24.06 -2.90 -1.67
CA ARG A 113 -24.46 -3.16 -3.06
C ARG A 113 -24.69 -1.85 -3.83
N LEU A 114 -25.33 -0.86 -3.20
CA LEU A 114 -25.55 0.45 -3.81
C LEU A 114 -24.24 1.21 -4.07
N ARG A 115 -23.33 1.23 -3.08
CA ARG A 115 -22.08 2.00 -3.15
C ARG A 115 -21.06 1.34 -4.07
N ALA A 116 -21.05 0.00 -4.15
CA ALA A 116 -20.11 -0.77 -4.96
C ALA A 116 -20.18 -0.44 -6.45
N ALA A 117 -21.32 0.06 -6.92
CA ALA A 117 -21.51 0.52 -8.29
C ALA A 117 -20.64 1.74 -8.69
N ARG A 118 -20.03 2.44 -7.72
CA ARG A 118 -19.21 3.63 -7.97
C ARG A 118 -17.77 3.38 -7.55
N PRO A 119 -16.76 3.61 -8.41
CA PRO A 119 -15.36 3.46 -8.03
C PRO A 119 -15.00 4.37 -6.83
N TYR A 120 -13.98 3.99 -6.06
CA TYR A 120 -13.40 4.94 -5.09
C TYR A 120 -12.88 6.18 -5.81
N ARG A 121 -12.84 7.28 -5.07
CA ARG A 121 -12.25 8.54 -5.52
C ARG A 121 -11.11 8.90 -4.60
N GLN A 122 -9.99 9.26 -5.20
CA GLN A 122 -8.84 9.76 -4.48
C GLN A 122 -9.10 11.19 -4.01
N LEU A 123 -9.05 11.42 -2.71
CA LEU A 123 -9.18 12.74 -2.06
C LEU A 123 -7.81 13.37 -1.82
N ARG A 124 -6.82 12.54 -1.49
CA ARG A 124 -5.42 12.89 -1.29
C ARG A 124 -4.54 11.77 -1.84
N HIS A 125 -3.30 12.10 -2.18
CA HIS A 125 -2.30 11.16 -2.65
C HIS A 125 -1.55 10.59 -1.47
N ALA A 126 -1.25 9.29 -1.50
CA ALA A 126 -0.62 8.59 -0.40
C ALA A 126 0.49 7.67 -0.88
N ALA A 127 1.54 7.58 -0.07
CA ALA A 127 2.61 6.61 -0.23
C ALA A 127 3.17 6.23 1.14
N TRP A 128 3.93 5.14 1.20
CA TRP A 128 4.69 4.79 2.39
C TRP A 128 6.00 4.12 2.03
N VAL A 129 6.98 4.22 2.92
CA VAL A 129 8.25 3.49 2.84
C VAL A 129 8.49 2.72 4.13
N ALA A 130 8.94 1.47 4.00
CA ALA A 130 9.29 0.61 5.12
C ALA A 130 10.77 0.79 5.47
N LEU A 131 11.03 1.32 6.65
CA LEU A 131 12.37 1.45 7.19
C LEU A 131 12.93 0.08 7.57
N PRO A 132 14.25 -0.13 7.42
CA PRO A 132 14.90 -1.32 7.98
C PRO A 132 14.67 -1.42 9.49
N THR A 133 14.62 -2.64 10.00
CA THR A 133 14.43 -2.91 11.42
C THR A 133 15.45 -2.10 12.23
N PRO A 134 15.01 -1.24 13.16
CA PRO A 134 15.93 -0.38 13.89
C PRO A 134 16.87 -1.25 14.72
N THR A 135 18.17 -0.96 14.68
CA THR A 135 18.89 -0.90 15.97
C THR A 135 18.42 0.38 16.64
N SER A 136 17.28 0.26 17.32
CA SER A 136 16.61 1.39 17.95
C SER A 136 17.62 2.20 18.78
N GLY A 137 17.68 3.52 18.53
CA GLY A 137 18.58 4.42 19.26
C GLY A 137 19.90 4.78 18.57
N SER A 138 20.19 4.33 17.34
CA SER A 138 21.38 4.83 16.62
C SER A 138 21.23 6.31 16.23
N ALA A 139 22.34 7.06 16.25
CA ALA A 139 22.36 8.46 15.81
C ALA A 139 21.94 8.60 14.33
N ARG A 140 22.30 7.59 13.53
CA ARG A 140 21.97 7.48 12.11
C ARG A 140 20.47 7.34 11.88
N PHE A 141 19.80 6.47 12.63
CA PHE A 141 18.34 6.32 12.56
C PHE A 141 17.63 7.62 12.97
N ARG A 142 18.11 8.31 14.01
CA ARG A 142 17.57 9.63 14.39
C ARG A 142 17.76 10.68 13.29
N SER A 143 18.89 10.65 12.59
CA SER A 143 19.15 11.57 11.47
C SER A 143 18.20 11.30 10.30
N LEU A 144 18.06 10.03 9.90
CA LEU A 144 17.12 9.61 8.87
C LEU A 144 15.70 10.05 9.21
N MET A 145 15.24 9.78 10.44
CA MET A 145 13.90 10.20 10.86
C MET A 145 13.71 11.72 10.86
N ARG A 146 14.76 12.51 11.11
CA ARG A 146 14.69 13.98 11.04
C ARG A 146 14.54 14.45 9.59
N GLU A 147 15.29 13.85 8.67
CA GLU A 147 15.19 14.10 7.23
C GLU A 147 13.78 13.77 6.73
N LEU A 148 13.27 12.57 7.04
CA LEU A 148 11.95 12.13 6.59
C LEU A 148 10.81 12.97 7.17
N LYS A 149 10.90 13.40 8.44
CA LYS A 149 9.92 14.29 9.08
C LYS A 149 9.91 15.70 8.51
N ALA A 150 10.99 16.14 7.86
CA ALA A 150 11.08 17.45 7.24
C ALA A 150 10.44 17.48 5.83
N LEU A 151 10.08 16.32 5.27
CA LEU A 151 9.41 16.22 3.98
C LEU A 151 7.99 16.81 4.06
N LYS A 152 7.59 17.53 3.02
CA LYS A 152 6.34 18.30 2.99
C LYS A 152 5.10 17.42 3.12
N SER A 153 5.14 16.22 2.55
CA SER A 153 4.05 15.24 2.61
C SER A 153 4.13 14.31 3.81
N TYR A 154 5.08 14.47 4.73
CA TYR A 154 5.18 13.59 5.91
C TYR A 154 3.86 13.58 6.68
N HIS A 155 3.28 12.39 6.83
CA HIS A 155 2.03 12.19 7.54
C HIS A 155 2.24 11.59 8.92
N GLY A 156 3.16 10.63 9.03
CA GLY A 156 3.41 9.92 10.27
C GLY A 156 4.35 8.74 10.09
N ALA A 157 4.54 7.98 11.17
CA ALA A 157 5.20 6.69 11.12
C ALA A 157 4.45 5.72 12.01
N VAL A 158 4.26 4.49 11.52
CA VAL A 158 3.60 3.40 12.23
C VAL A 158 4.54 2.23 12.38
N VAL A 159 4.47 1.53 13.50
CA VAL A 159 5.21 0.29 13.73
C VAL A 159 4.22 -0.85 13.76
N GLY A 160 4.45 -1.88 12.97
CA GLY A 160 3.55 -3.02 12.90
C GLY A 160 4.17 -4.25 12.24
N GLY A 161 3.43 -5.35 12.24
CA GLY A 161 3.87 -6.63 11.71
C GLY A 161 4.72 -7.46 12.68
N ALA A 162 4.95 -8.71 12.29
CA ALA A 162 5.88 -9.63 12.92
C ALA A 162 6.83 -10.16 11.82
N PRO A 163 8.16 -9.88 11.87
CA PRO A 163 8.80 -8.96 12.81
C PRO A 163 8.32 -7.50 12.64
N PRO A 164 8.51 -6.64 13.66
CA PRO A 164 8.09 -5.24 13.58
C PRO A 164 8.88 -4.46 12.53
N VAL A 165 8.17 -3.73 11.69
CA VAL A 165 8.72 -2.83 10.67
C VAL A 165 8.14 -1.44 10.90
N THR A 166 8.99 -0.40 10.82
CA THR A 166 8.52 0.98 10.85
C THR A 166 8.18 1.41 9.44
N ARG A 167 6.94 1.83 9.19
CA ARG A 167 6.52 2.43 7.92
C ARG A 167 6.36 3.93 8.10
N VAL A 168 7.09 4.72 7.32
CA VAL A 168 6.89 6.16 7.22
C VAL A 168 5.85 6.42 6.13
N GLN A 169 4.84 7.20 6.46
CA GLN A 169 3.69 7.45 5.62
C GLN A 169 3.72 8.89 5.11
N PHE A 170 3.32 9.05 3.85
CA PHE A 170 3.24 10.32 3.15
C PHE A 170 1.80 10.55 2.67
N LEU A 171 1.28 11.75 2.87
CA LEU A 171 -0.07 12.14 2.48
C LEU A 171 -0.11 13.62 2.10
N HIS A 172 -0.56 13.96 0.90
CA HIS A 172 -0.71 15.35 0.48
C HIS A 172 -1.79 15.50 -0.59
N ALA A 173 -2.37 16.70 -0.73
CA ALA A 173 -3.41 16.98 -1.73
C ALA A 173 -2.87 17.02 -3.16
N ASP A 174 -1.59 17.36 -3.33
CA ASP A 174 -0.87 17.37 -4.60
C ASP A 174 -0.02 16.10 -4.78
N GLU A 175 -0.25 15.40 -5.89
CA GLU A 175 0.44 14.17 -6.29
C GLU A 175 1.94 14.35 -6.42
N GLN A 176 2.37 15.44 -7.05
CA GLN A 176 3.78 15.67 -7.35
C GLN A 176 4.60 15.83 -6.07
N THR A 177 4.00 16.47 -5.06
CA THR A 177 4.60 16.56 -3.72
C THR A 177 4.80 15.18 -3.10
N VAL A 178 3.81 14.28 -3.18
CA VAL A 178 3.95 12.92 -2.63
C VAL A 178 4.99 12.11 -3.41
N GLU A 179 4.95 12.14 -4.74
CA GLU A 179 5.88 11.38 -5.57
C GLU A 179 7.33 11.81 -5.33
N ARG A 180 7.60 13.13 -5.30
CA ARG A 180 8.94 13.65 -5.04
C ARG A 180 9.44 13.22 -3.66
N ASP A 181 8.61 13.38 -2.63
CA ASP A 181 9.01 13.07 -1.25
C ASP A 181 9.15 11.56 -1.03
N TYR A 182 8.31 10.74 -1.68
CA TYR A 182 8.41 9.27 -1.72
C TYR A 182 9.72 8.80 -2.34
N VAL A 183 10.08 9.35 -3.51
CA VAL A 183 11.37 9.05 -4.17
C VAL A 183 12.54 9.50 -3.30
N ALA A 184 12.48 10.71 -2.71
CA ALA A 184 13.51 11.19 -1.80
C ALA A 184 13.67 10.27 -0.58
N ALA A 185 12.57 9.76 -0.03
CA ALA A 185 12.59 8.84 1.10
C ALA A 185 13.22 7.49 0.72
N LEU A 186 12.89 6.93 -0.44
CA LEU A 186 13.53 5.71 -0.96
C LEU A 186 15.05 5.90 -1.11
N SER A 187 15.50 7.00 -1.72
CA SER A 187 16.93 7.30 -1.85
C SER A 187 17.63 7.50 -0.50
N SER A 188 16.94 8.09 0.48
CA SER A 188 17.48 8.25 1.83
C SER A 188 17.67 6.90 2.54
N MET A 189 16.76 5.95 2.28
CA MET A 189 16.87 4.59 2.80
C MET A 189 17.98 3.78 2.12
N GLU A 190 18.19 3.95 0.83
CA GLU A 190 19.31 3.30 0.11
C GLU A 190 20.65 3.76 0.70
N ARG A 191 20.85 5.07 0.87
CA ARG A 191 22.02 5.62 1.56
C ARG A 191 22.17 5.06 2.98
N TYR A 192 21.06 4.91 3.71
CA TYR A 192 21.06 4.29 5.03
C TYR A 192 21.50 2.81 5.00
N GLY A 193 21.17 2.07 3.94
CA GLY A 193 21.55 0.66 3.80
C GLY A 193 23.02 0.43 3.40
N GLU A 194 23.64 1.37 2.69
CA GLU A 194 24.96 1.19 2.07
C GLU A 194 26.18 1.46 2.98
N GLU A 195 26.09 2.33 4.00
CA GLU A 195 27.27 2.58 4.83
C GLU A 195 27.58 1.36 5.72
N PRO A 196 28.82 0.86 5.69
CA PRO A 196 29.24 -0.26 6.54
C PRO A 196 29.07 0.10 8.01
N TRP A 197 28.69 -0.90 8.80
CA TRP A 197 28.69 -0.83 10.26
C TRP A 197 30.13 -0.70 10.75
N THR A 198 30.69 0.50 10.72
CA THR A 198 31.88 0.79 11.50
C THR A 198 31.43 0.89 12.96
N SER A 199 31.67 -0.20 13.68
CA SER A 199 31.62 -0.23 15.14
C SER A 199 32.64 0.78 15.67
N ALA A 200 32.19 2.01 15.90
CA ALA A 200 32.92 2.96 16.72
C ALA A 200 32.73 2.50 18.18
N GLY A 201 33.75 1.81 18.70
CA GLY A 201 33.98 1.61 20.12
C GLY A 201 34.49 2.88 20.80
#